data_AF-A0A0M4GNR7-F1
#
_entry.id   AF-A0A0M4GNR7-F1
#
_cell.length_a   1.000
_cell.length_b   1.000
_cell.length_c   1.000
_cell.angle_alpha   90.00
_cell.angle_beta   90.00
_cell.angle_gamma   90.00
#
_symmetry.space_group_name_H-M   'P 1'
#
loop_
_entity.id
_entity.type
_entity.pdbx_description
1 polymer ?
#
loop_
_entity_poly.entity_id
_entity_poly.type
_entity_poly.pdbx_seq_one_letter_code
_entity_poly.pdbx_strand_id
1 'polypeptide(L)'
;MIDKIIKYSAQRLGIGQLPTFLRKRKMVAWLRSLLQPLESLHGSFITERADALYRLSHNGQVCYLEKVLNDKYDPERKRIYITDGNKHSRTYIYTRAEQRPKYLGKLFLQLRDAYADTGVDFIVKVPQELYKENDYEKMALIDYYRLASKRYRIEPF
;
A
#
# COMPACT_ATOMS: atom_id res chain seq x y z
N MET A 1 -25.92 13.04 1.08
CA MET A 1 -26.07 14.51 1.01
C MET A 1 -24.72 15.20 0.87
N ILE A 2 -23.71 14.80 1.66
CA ILE A 2 -22.34 15.36 1.64
C ILE A 2 -21.62 15.15 0.30
N ASP A 3 -21.72 13.97 -0.33
CA ASP A 3 -21.04 13.71 -1.61
C ASP A 3 -21.54 14.58 -2.77
N LYS A 4 -22.77 15.10 -2.70
CA LYS A 4 -23.29 16.02 -3.72
C LYS A 4 -22.64 17.40 -3.61
N ILE A 5 -22.36 17.88 -2.38
CA ILE A 5 -21.77 19.19 -2.14
C ILE A 5 -20.31 19.21 -2.59
N ILE A 6 -19.57 18.12 -2.36
CA ILE A 6 -18.16 17.97 -2.78
C ILE A 6 -18.01 18.07 -4.31
N LYS A 7 -19.03 17.68 -5.08
CA LYS A 7 -18.98 17.68 -6.55
C LYS A 7 -19.11 19.08 -7.18
N TYR A 8 -19.52 20.10 -6.43
CA TYR A 8 -19.72 21.45 -6.99
C TYR A 8 -18.46 22.32 -6.83
N SER A 9 -18.08 22.97 -7.93
CA SER A 9 -17.00 23.96 -7.96
C SER A 9 -17.40 25.24 -7.20
N ALA A 10 -16.50 25.73 -6.34
CA ALA A 10 -16.66 26.96 -5.58
C ALA A 10 -16.92 28.18 -6.48
N GLN A 11 -16.27 28.26 -7.64
CA GLN A 11 -16.50 29.31 -8.65
C GLN A 11 -17.92 29.25 -9.21
N ARG A 12 -18.43 28.05 -9.51
CA ARG A 12 -19.78 27.87 -10.04
C ARG A 12 -20.85 28.31 -9.03
N LEU A 13 -20.64 27.99 -7.75
CA LEU A 13 -21.51 28.41 -6.65
C LEU A 13 -21.43 29.93 -6.44
N GLY A 14 -20.22 30.49 -6.34
CA GLY A 14 -20.03 31.93 -6.13
C GLY A 14 -20.63 32.79 -7.23
N ILE A 15 -20.45 32.40 -8.50
CA ILE A 15 -21.08 33.11 -9.64
C ILE A 15 -22.61 32.93 -9.62
N GLY A 16 -23.09 31.75 -9.20
CA GLY A 16 -24.51 31.46 -9.06
C GLY A 16 -25.23 32.33 -8.01
N GLN A 17 -24.52 32.76 -6.97
CA GLN A 17 -25.06 33.67 -5.94
C GLN A 17 -25.09 35.14 -6.37
N LEU A 18 -24.39 35.52 -7.45
CA LEU A 18 -24.47 36.88 -7.98
C LEU A 18 -25.87 37.14 -8.58
N PRO A 19 -26.51 38.28 -8.27
CA PRO A 19 -27.66 38.77 -9.02
C PRO A 19 -27.35 38.87 -10.51
N THR A 20 -28.32 38.58 -11.38
CA THR A 20 -28.12 38.46 -12.84
C THR A 20 -27.50 39.70 -13.47
N PHE A 21 -27.87 40.89 -13.00
CA PHE A 21 -27.35 42.18 -13.49
C PHE A 21 -25.87 42.45 -13.11
N LEU A 22 -25.34 41.79 -12.07
CA LEU A 22 -23.94 41.87 -11.64
C LEU A 22 -23.05 40.81 -12.32
N ARG A 23 -23.60 39.85 -13.06
CA ARG A 23 -22.85 38.80 -13.77
C ARG A 23 -22.20 39.31 -15.07
N LYS A 24 -21.57 40.48 -15.03
CA LYS A 24 -20.80 41.04 -16.15
C LYS A 24 -19.37 40.51 -16.14
N ARG A 25 -18.71 40.52 -17.31
CA ARG A 25 -17.37 39.94 -17.52
C ARG A 25 -16.34 40.36 -16.45
N LYS A 26 -16.28 41.64 -16.10
CA LYS A 26 -15.33 42.18 -15.09
C LYS A 26 -15.60 41.65 -13.67
N MET A 27 -16.86 41.68 -13.23
CA MET A 27 -17.24 41.21 -11.89
C MET A 27 -17.03 39.70 -11.75
N VAL A 28 -17.36 38.93 -12.78
CA VAL A 28 -17.11 37.49 -12.81
C VAL A 28 -15.60 37.18 -12.77
N ALA A 29 -14.78 37.92 -13.52
CA ALA A 29 -13.33 37.74 -13.51
C ALA A 29 -12.73 38.06 -12.12
N TRP A 30 -13.17 39.16 -11.50
CA TRP A 30 -12.76 39.52 -10.14
C TRP A 30 -13.15 38.45 -9.12
N LEU A 31 -14.41 37.98 -9.15
CA LEU A 31 -14.86 36.94 -8.24
C LEU A 31 -14.11 35.61 -8.46
N ARG A 32 -13.81 35.24 -9.72
CA ARG A 32 -12.98 34.07 -10.01
C ARG A 32 -11.58 34.18 -9.42
N SER A 33 -10.93 35.35 -9.50
CA SER A 33 -9.62 35.53 -8.87
C SER A 33 -9.67 35.36 -7.34
N LEU A 34 -10.74 35.80 -6.68
CA LEU A 34 -10.92 35.60 -5.24
C LEU A 34 -11.21 34.14 -4.87
N LEU A 35 -11.94 33.42 -5.72
CA LEU A 35 -12.32 32.02 -5.48
C LEU A 35 -11.27 31.01 -5.93
N GLN A 36 -10.27 31.41 -6.70
CA GLN A 36 -9.19 30.54 -7.18
C GLN A 36 -8.45 29.79 -6.07
N PRO A 37 -7.99 30.41 -4.96
CA PRO A 37 -7.34 29.65 -3.88
C PRO A 37 -8.27 28.64 -3.23
N LEU A 38 -9.57 28.96 -3.13
CA LEU A 38 -10.57 28.04 -2.56
C LEU A 38 -10.81 26.83 -3.47
N GLU A 39 -10.87 27.04 -4.79
CA GLU A 39 -10.90 25.93 -5.77
C GLU A 39 -9.67 25.04 -5.68
N SER A 40 -8.48 25.64 -5.57
CA SER A 40 -7.24 24.89 -5.42
C SER A 40 -7.26 24.03 -4.16
N LEU A 41 -7.67 24.61 -3.02
CA LEU A 41 -7.77 23.90 -1.75
C LEU A 41 -8.81 22.77 -1.82
N HIS A 42 -9.96 23.04 -2.43
CA HIS A 42 -11.02 22.04 -2.62
C HIS A 42 -10.56 20.88 -3.51
N GLY A 43 -9.82 21.18 -4.58
CA GLY A 43 -9.19 20.17 -5.44
C GLY A 43 -8.22 19.28 -4.65
N SER A 44 -7.31 19.87 -3.88
CA SER A 44 -6.40 19.12 -3.00
C SER A 44 -7.16 18.27 -1.98
N PHE A 45 -8.20 18.83 -1.35
CA PHE A 45 -9.03 18.10 -0.39
C PHE A 45 -9.73 16.88 -1.01
N ILE A 46 -10.25 17.01 -2.24
CA ILE A 46 -10.90 15.88 -2.93
C ILE A 46 -9.89 14.75 -3.19
N THR A 47 -8.69 15.09 -3.67
CA THR A 47 -7.64 14.11 -3.92
C THR A 47 -7.22 13.42 -2.63
N GLU A 48 -6.90 14.17 -1.58
CA GLU A 48 -6.53 13.62 -0.27
C GLU A 48 -7.65 12.75 0.33
N ARG A 49 -8.91 13.15 0.16
CA ARG A 49 -10.06 12.35 0.60
C ARG A 49 -10.16 11.05 -0.19
N ALA A 50 -9.97 11.08 -1.51
CA ALA A 50 -10.01 9.89 -2.33
C ALA A 50 -8.90 8.91 -1.93
N ASP A 51 -7.69 9.42 -1.69
CA ASP A 51 -6.54 8.63 -1.23
C ASP A 51 -6.77 8.06 0.18
N ALA A 52 -7.33 8.86 1.09
CA ALA A 52 -7.68 8.41 2.43
C ALA A 52 -8.75 7.31 2.40
N LEU A 53 -9.79 7.45 1.58
CA LEU A 53 -10.82 6.42 1.40
C LEU A 53 -10.22 5.15 0.78
N TYR A 54 -9.31 5.29 -0.18
CA TYR A 54 -8.59 4.16 -0.74
C TYR A 54 -7.82 3.42 0.36
N ARG A 55 -7.03 4.14 1.17
CA ARG A 55 -6.28 3.56 2.31
C ARG A 55 -7.19 2.87 3.32
N LEU A 56 -8.34 3.48 3.66
CA LEU A 56 -9.29 2.91 4.62
C LEU A 56 -10.01 1.66 4.09
N SER A 57 -10.17 1.54 2.77
CA SER A 57 -10.83 0.39 2.14
C SER A 57 -9.92 -0.82 1.92
N HIS A 58 -8.61 -0.66 2.08
CA HIS A 58 -7.63 -1.74 1.96
C HIS A 58 -7.01 -2.03 3.32
N ASN A 59 -6.78 -3.31 3.61
CA ASN A 59 -6.19 -3.78 4.87
C ASN A 59 -5.06 -4.78 4.57
N GLY A 60 -4.49 -5.37 5.63
CA GLY A 60 -3.42 -6.36 5.52
C GLY A 60 -3.84 -7.76 5.05
N GLN A 61 -5.08 -7.98 4.60
CA GLN A 61 -5.47 -9.25 3.98
C GLN A 61 -4.78 -9.40 2.63
N VAL A 62 -4.45 -10.65 2.28
CA VAL A 62 -3.64 -10.99 1.09
C VAL A 62 -4.17 -10.32 -0.18
N CYS A 63 -5.46 -10.48 -0.48
CA CYS A 63 -6.06 -9.93 -1.69
C CYS A 63 -5.98 -8.39 -1.77
N TYR A 64 -6.14 -7.69 -0.65
CA TYR A 64 -6.07 -6.24 -0.62
C TYR A 64 -4.62 -5.74 -0.67
N LEU A 65 -3.70 -6.41 0.01
CA LEU A 65 -2.28 -6.04 -0.01
C LEU A 65 -1.67 -6.29 -1.40
N GLU A 66 -1.98 -7.42 -2.03
CA GLU A 66 -1.62 -7.69 -3.43
C GLU A 66 -2.18 -6.62 -4.37
N LYS A 67 -3.45 -6.26 -4.20
CA LYS A 67 -4.08 -5.22 -5.01
C LYS A 67 -3.37 -3.87 -4.85
N VAL A 68 -3.08 -3.45 -3.62
CA VAL A 68 -2.39 -2.18 -3.36
C VAL A 68 -0.98 -2.16 -3.96
N LEU A 69 -0.26 -3.28 -3.86
CA LEU A 69 1.07 -3.41 -4.45
C LEU A 69 1.02 -3.36 -5.98
N ASN A 70 0.09 -4.07 -6.60
CA ASN A 70 -0.06 -4.09 -8.04
C ASN A 70 -0.54 -2.74 -8.59
N ASP A 71 -1.55 -2.12 -7.98
CA ASP A 71 -2.07 -0.83 -8.43
C ASP A 71 -1.01 0.28 -8.35
N LYS A 72 0.00 0.15 -7.47
CA LYS A 72 1.12 1.11 -7.36
C LYS A 72 2.33 0.77 -8.24
N TYR A 73 2.75 -0.50 -8.29
CA TYR A 73 4.05 -0.89 -8.90
C TYR A 73 3.92 -1.71 -10.18
N ASP A 74 2.80 -2.39 -10.43
CA ASP A 74 2.57 -3.17 -11.66
C ASP A 74 1.12 -3.01 -12.15
N PRO A 75 0.66 -1.78 -12.46
CA PRO A 75 -0.76 -1.51 -12.72
C PRO A 75 -1.27 -2.21 -13.99
N GLU A 76 -0.39 -2.45 -14.97
CA GLU A 76 -0.74 -3.07 -16.24
C GLU A 76 -0.84 -4.59 -16.14
N ARG A 77 0.20 -5.26 -15.63
CA ARG A 77 0.31 -6.73 -15.66
C ARG A 77 -0.11 -7.40 -14.36
N LYS A 78 -0.10 -6.66 -13.24
CA LYS A 78 -0.51 -7.11 -11.91
C LYS A 78 0.13 -8.43 -11.46
N ARG A 79 1.45 -8.54 -11.63
CA ARG A 79 2.21 -9.78 -11.41
C ARG A 79 2.69 -9.97 -9.97
N ILE A 80 2.48 -9.01 -9.07
CA ILE A 80 2.91 -9.12 -7.67
C ILE A 80 1.90 -9.98 -6.91
N TYR A 81 2.37 -11.03 -6.24
CA TYR A 81 1.54 -11.92 -5.44
C TYR A 81 2.23 -12.29 -4.13
N ILE A 82 1.45 -12.77 -3.16
CA ILE A 82 1.92 -13.13 -1.83
C ILE A 82 1.78 -14.64 -1.65
N THR A 83 2.85 -15.27 -1.20
CA THR A 83 2.87 -16.69 -0.83
C THR A 83 3.04 -16.85 0.66
N ASP A 84 2.68 -18.03 1.17
CA ASP A 84 2.99 -18.42 2.54
C ASP A 84 4.51 -18.38 2.79
N GLY A 85 4.88 -18.09 4.04
CA GLY A 85 6.26 -18.10 4.48
C GLY A 85 6.89 -19.50 4.51
N ASN A 86 8.22 -19.52 4.52
CA ASN A 86 9.00 -20.76 4.56
C ASN A 86 8.80 -21.50 5.89
N LYS A 87 8.40 -22.77 5.81
CA LYS A 87 8.16 -23.66 6.96
C LYS A 87 9.19 -24.79 7.04
N HIS A 88 10.48 -24.51 6.84
CA HIS A 88 11.48 -25.57 6.97
C HIS A 88 11.59 -26.03 8.43
N SER A 89 11.53 -27.34 8.66
CA SER A 89 11.68 -27.93 9.98
C SER A 89 13.13 -27.86 10.45
N ARG A 90 13.35 -27.46 11.70
CA ARG A 90 14.68 -27.53 12.31
C ARG A 90 15.05 -28.97 12.65
N THR A 91 16.27 -29.34 12.33
CA THR A 91 16.83 -30.62 12.80
C THR A 91 17.60 -30.37 14.08
N TYR A 92 17.01 -30.73 15.22
CA TYR A 92 17.72 -30.69 16.51
C TYR A 92 18.83 -31.73 16.55
N ILE A 93 20.00 -31.31 17.03
CA ILE A 93 21.17 -32.15 17.29
C ILE A 93 21.25 -32.32 18.80
N TYR A 94 21.12 -33.57 19.26
CA TYR A 94 21.13 -33.89 20.68
C TYR A 94 22.54 -33.81 21.26
N THR A 95 22.61 -33.39 22.52
CA THR A 95 23.83 -33.41 23.31
C THR A 95 24.18 -34.85 23.73
N ARG A 96 25.44 -35.10 24.09
CA ARG A 96 25.90 -36.42 24.53
C ARG A 96 25.17 -36.91 25.79
N ALA A 97 24.82 -35.99 26.68
CA ALA A 97 24.12 -36.28 27.93
C ALA A 97 22.71 -36.84 27.70
N GLU A 98 22.07 -36.47 26.59
CA GLU A 98 20.71 -36.92 26.24
C GLU A 98 20.68 -38.35 25.68
N GLN A 99 21.84 -38.96 25.40
CA GLN A 99 22.01 -40.34 24.90
C GLN A 99 21.11 -40.72 23.70
N ARG A 100 20.82 -39.74 22.84
CA ARG A 100 20.00 -39.91 21.64
C ARG A 100 20.83 -39.70 20.37
N PRO A 101 21.61 -40.71 19.93
CA PRO A 101 22.42 -40.59 18.72
C PRO A 101 21.52 -40.37 17.51
N LYS A 102 21.81 -39.34 16.71
CA LYS A 102 21.08 -39.00 15.49
C LYS A 102 22.04 -38.94 14.31
N TYR A 103 21.84 -39.81 13.34
CA TYR A 103 22.64 -39.84 12.12
C TYR A 103 22.11 -38.78 11.14
N LEU A 104 22.86 -37.69 11.01
CA LEU A 104 22.58 -36.65 10.04
C LEU A 104 23.11 -37.13 8.68
N GLY A 105 22.22 -37.47 7.75
CA GLY A 105 22.60 -37.76 6.37
C GLY A 105 23.07 -36.48 5.64
N LYS A 106 22.65 -36.29 4.39
CA LYS A 106 22.87 -35.00 3.71
C LYS A 106 21.91 -33.94 4.27
N LEU A 107 22.44 -32.96 5.00
CA LEU A 107 21.68 -31.85 5.57
C LEU A 107 22.04 -30.54 4.85
N PHE A 108 21.03 -29.84 4.31
CA PHE A 108 21.22 -28.51 3.73
C PHE A 108 20.95 -27.46 4.81
N LEU A 109 21.96 -26.63 5.08
CA LEU A 109 21.83 -25.53 6.02
C LEU A 109 21.11 -24.36 5.35
N GLN A 110 20.02 -23.93 5.96
CA GLN A 110 19.28 -22.74 5.56
C GLN A 110 19.56 -21.58 6.52
N LEU A 111 19.31 -20.33 6.09
CA LEU A 111 19.38 -19.17 6.97
C LEU A 111 18.32 -19.26 8.08
N ARG A 112 18.58 -18.59 9.21
CA ARG A 112 17.73 -18.61 10.41
C ARG A 112 16.26 -18.30 10.10
N ASP A 113 16.02 -17.39 9.17
CA ASP A 113 14.72 -16.87 8.77
C ASP A 113 13.96 -17.78 7.79
N ALA A 114 14.51 -18.94 7.43
CA ALA A 114 13.86 -19.92 6.58
C ALA A 114 13.17 -21.04 7.40
N TYR A 115 13.42 -21.10 8.71
CA TYR A 115 12.89 -22.15 9.58
C TYR A 115 11.58 -21.75 10.24
N ALA A 116 10.66 -22.70 10.42
CA ALA A 116 9.29 -22.46 10.90
C ALA A 116 9.16 -21.55 12.15
N ASP A 117 10.06 -21.66 13.14
CA ASP A 117 9.96 -20.86 14.39
C ASP A 117 10.42 -19.40 14.22
N THR A 118 11.33 -19.13 13.28
CA THR A 118 11.93 -17.79 13.06
C THR A 118 11.64 -17.28 11.65
N GLY A 119 10.84 -18.03 10.90
CA GLY A 119 10.50 -17.76 9.52
C GLY A 119 9.59 -16.58 9.37
N VAL A 120 9.64 -15.96 8.19
CA VAL A 120 8.65 -14.96 7.80
C VAL A 120 7.27 -15.60 7.72
N ASP A 121 6.22 -14.85 8.03
CA ASP A 121 4.83 -15.32 7.93
C ASP A 121 4.37 -15.41 6.47
N PHE A 122 4.84 -14.49 5.62
CA PHE A 122 4.51 -14.44 4.20
C PHE A 122 5.67 -13.88 3.36
N ILE A 123 5.66 -14.18 2.07
CA ILE A 123 6.66 -13.72 1.10
C ILE A 123 5.94 -12.96 -0.01
N VAL A 124 6.39 -11.74 -0.29
CA VAL A 124 5.90 -10.95 -1.42
C VAL A 124 6.78 -11.24 -2.62
N LYS A 125 6.20 -11.86 -3.64
CA LYS A 125 6.87 -12.18 -4.90
C LYS A 125 6.71 -11.01 -5.86
N VAL A 126 7.84 -10.45 -6.28
CA VAL A 126 7.90 -9.28 -7.16
C VAL A 126 8.69 -9.64 -8.42
N PRO A 127 8.27 -9.23 -9.63
CA PRO A 127 9.08 -9.45 -10.84
C PRO A 127 10.49 -8.86 -10.69
N GLN A 128 11.50 -9.57 -11.19
CA GLN A 128 12.90 -9.12 -11.07
C GLN A 128 13.15 -7.68 -11.56
N GLU A 129 12.41 -7.24 -12.57
CA GLU A 129 12.40 -5.87 -13.11
C GLU A 129 12.07 -4.84 -12.02
N LEU A 130 11.01 -5.09 -11.26
CA LEU A 130 10.50 -4.19 -10.23
C LEU A 130 11.22 -4.36 -8.90
N TYR A 131 11.86 -5.51 -8.66
CA TYR A 131 12.57 -5.78 -7.41
C TYR A 131 13.73 -4.79 -7.18
N LYS A 132 14.41 -4.34 -8.24
CA LYS A 132 15.58 -3.43 -8.10
C LYS A 132 15.21 -1.97 -7.82
N GLU A 133 13.94 -1.60 -7.97
CA GLU A 133 13.48 -0.21 -7.85
C GLU A 133 12.87 0.05 -6.46
N ASN A 134 13.32 1.07 -5.74
CA ASN A 134 12.62 1.58 -4.53
C ASN A 134 12.18 0.54 -3.49
N ASP A 135 13.07 -0.35 -3.05
CA ASP A 135 12.75 -1.36 -2.02
C ASP A 135 12.20 -0.75 -0.72
N TYR A 136 12.76 0.37 -0.26
CA TYR A 136 12.29 1.05 0.95
C TYR A 136 10.84 1.53 0.86
N GLU A 137 10.41 1.97 -0.32
CA GLU A 137 9.05 2.45 -0.54
C GLU A 137 8.05 1.29 -0.50
N LYS A 138 8.41 0.14 -1.10
CA LYS A 138 7.61 -1.08 -1.01
C LYS A 138 7.52 -1.55 0.42
N MET A 139 8.62 -1.53 1.17
CA MET A 139 8.66 -1.91 2.58
C MET A 139 7.73 -1.01 3.40
N ALA A 140 7.83 0.31 3.25
CA ALA A 140 6.96 1.26 3.95
C ALA A 140 5.47 1.03 3.64
N LEU A 141 5.14 0.71 2.38
CA LEU A 141 3.77 0.40 1.97
C LEU A 141 3.26 -0.89 2.61
N ILE A 142 4.07 -1.94 2.61
CA ILE A 142 3.73 -3.21 3.27
C ILE A 142 3.55 -2.99 4.77
N ASP A 143 4.46 -2.26 5.40
CA ASP A 143 4.41 -1.93 6.84
C ASP A 143 3.18 -1.12 7.23
N TYR A 144 2.68 -0.27 6.34
CA TYR A 144 1.46 0.51 6.59
C TYR A 144 0.21 -0.37 6.71
N TYR A 145 0.08 -1.44 5.91
CA TYR A 145 -1.10 -2.29 5.88
C TYR A 145 -0.95 -3.60 6.66
N ARG A 146 0.27 -4.10 6.82
CA ARG A 146 0.59 -5.35 7.52
C ARG A 146 0.19 -5.25 9.01
N LEU A 147 -0.30 -6.36 9.55
CA LEU A 147 -0.46 -6.50 11.00
C LEU A 147 0.90 -6.47 11.69
N ALA A 148 1.08 -5.64 12.72
CA ALA A 148 2.37 -5.43 13.39
C ALA A 148 3.10 -6.71 13.85
N SER A 149 2.37 -7.79 14.14
CA SER A 149 2.94 -9.08 14.58
C SER A 149 3.46 -9.97 13.44
N LYS A 150 3.07 -9.70 12.18
CA LYS A 150 3.40 -10.55 11.03
C LYS A 150 4.77 -10.16 10.50
N ARG A 151 5.61 -11.10 10.11
CA ARG A 151 6.92 -10.88 9.47
C ARG A 151 6.84 -11.17 7.98
N TYR A 152 7.57 -10.43 7.14
CA TYR A 152 7.57 -10.63 5.70
C TYR A 152 8.96 -10.56 5.09
N ARG A 153 9.06 -11.06 3.87
CA ARG A 153 10.22 -10.87 2.99
C ARG A 153 9.74 -10.56 1.58
N ILE A 154 10.50 -9.76 0.86
CA ILE A 154 10.31 -9.54 -0.57
C ILE A 154 11.32 -10.41 -1.31
N GLU A 155 10.87 -11.17 -2.30
CA GLU A 155 11.74 -11.99 -3.12
C GLU A 155 11.44 -11.79 -4.61
N PRO A 156 12.47 -11.71 -5.46
CA PRO A 156 12.26 -11.67 -6.89
C PRO A 156 11.78 -13.03 -7.42
N PHE A 157 11.05 -12.99 -8.54
CA PHE A 157 10.77 -14.15 -9.39
C PHE A 157 10.94 -13.80 -10.87
#